data_AF-A0A1Q7SP57-F1
#
_entry.id   AF-A0A1Q7SP57-F1
#
_cell.length_a   1.000
_cell.length_b   1.000
_cell.length_c   1.000
_cell.angle_alpha   90.00
_cell.angle_beta   90.00
_cell.angle_gamma   90.00
#
_symmetry.space_group_name_H-M   'P 1'
#
loop_
_entity.id
_entity.type
_entity.pdbx_description
1 polymer ?
#
loop_
_entity_poly.entity_id
_entity_poly.type
_entity_poly.pdbx_seq_one_letter_code
_entity_poly.pdbx_strand_id
1 'polypeptide(L)' 'MLCAECRRDLQDVVKADDSNLFLCGLCYEIERVHWRILLSADMEEQAVLARILRVIERADQSRPKEYGRSKQS' A
#
# COMPACT_ATOMS: atom_id res chain seq x y z
N MET A 1 -7.63 -1.06 13.64
CA MET A 1 -7.64 0.37 13.25
C MET A 1 -7.99 0.44 11.77
N LEU A 2 -8.75 1.44 11.32
CA LEU A 2 -9.16 1.55 9.91
C LEU A 2 -8.05 2.12 9.04
N CYS A 3 -7.72 1.42 7.95
CA CYS A 3 -6.88 1.99 6.89
C CYS A 3 -7.61 3.16 6.22
N ALA A 4 -6.96 4.32 6.12
CA ALA A 4 -7.52 5.52 5.52
C ALA A 4 -7.87 5.32 4.03
N GLU A 5 -7.05 4.54 3.32
CA GLU A 5 -7.18 4.30 1.88
C GLU A 5 -8.22 3.21 1.57
N CYS A 6 -7.95 1.96 1.93
CA CYS A 6 -8.85 0.84 1.56
C CYS A 6 -10.04 0.65 2.51
N ARG A 7 -10.18 1.48 3.55
CA ARG A 7 -11.32 1.47 4.51
C ARG A 7 -11.54 0.14 5.23
N ARG A 8 -10.55 -0.75 5.25
CA ARG A 8 -10.57 -2.03 5.96
C ARG A 8 -10.00 -1.86 7.37
N ASP A 9 -10.63 -2.52 8.33
CA ASP A 9 -10.10 -2.68 9.68
C ASP A 9 -9.09 -3.82 9.67
N LEU A 10 -7.82 -3.49 9.87
CA LEU A 10 -6.70 -4.40 9.77
C LEU A 10 -5.73 -4.19 10.94
N GLN A 11 -5.01 -5.23 11.31
CA GLN A 11 -4.03 -5.17 12.41
C GLN A 11 -2.74 -4.45 12.04
N ASP A 12 -2.38 -4.44 10.75
CA ASP A 12 -1.15 -3.85 10.23
C ASP A 12 -1.30 -2.37 9.87
N VAL A 13 -2.35 -1.69 10.34
CA VAL A 13 -2.56 -0.26 10.11
C VAL A 13 -1.66 0.54 11.04
N VAL A 14 -0.73 1.28 10.45
CA VAL A 14 0.26 2.12 11.14
C VAL A 14 0.22 3.54 10.57
N LYS A 15 0.73 4.52 11.31
CA LYS A 15 0.88 5.88 10.81
C LYS A 15 1.88 5.89 9.65
N ALA A 16 1.48 6.43 8.51
CA ALA A 16 2.32 6.53 7.32
C ALA A 16 3.18 7.80 7.40
N ASP A 17 4.49 7.64 7.61
CA ASP A 17 5.49 8.71 7.63
C ASP A 17 5.06 9.95 8.46
N ASP A 18 5.40 11.15 7.98
CA ASP A 18 5.01 12.44 8.57
C ASP A 18 3.55 12.84 8.24
N SER A 19 2.82 12.02 7.48
CA SER A 19 1.43 12.29 7.19
C SER A 19 0.55 12.02 8.43
N ASN A 20 -0.65 12.61 8.47
CA ASN A 20 -1.67 12.23 9.45
C ASN A 20 -2.50 11.00 9.00
N LEU A 21 -2.02 10.24 8.00
CA LEU A 21 -2.71 9.07 7.48
C LEU A 21 -2.26 7.81 8.21
N PHE A 22 -3.23 6.92 8.42
CA PHE A 22 -2.99 5.58 8.95
C PHE A 22 -3.28 4.57 7.85
N LEU A 23 -2.26 3.84 7.42
CA LEU A 23 -2.33 2.94 6.28
C LEU A 23 -1.93 1.53 6.69
N CYS A 24 -2.62 0.54 6.11
CA CYS A 24 -2.14 -0.84 6.15
C CYS A 24 -0.88 -0.99 5.28
N GLY A 25 -0.07 -2.02 5.51
CA GLY A 25 1.23 -2.18 4.85
C GLY A 25 1.14 -2.14 3.32
N LEU A 26 0.07 -2.71 2.75
CA LEU A 26 -0.11 -2.71 1.29
C LEU A 26 -0.43 -1.32 0.72
N CYS A 27 -1.33 -0.57 1.37
CA CYS A 27 -1.68 0.78 0.93
C CYS A 27 -0.49 1.73 1.10
N TYR A 28 0.29 1.55 2.17
CA TYR A 28 1.53 2.29 2.39
C TYR A 28 2.55 2.03 1.27
N GLU A 29 2.75 0.78 0.86
CA GLU A 29 3.67 0.46 -0.23
C GLU A 29 3.23 1.02 -1.58
N ILE A 30 1.92 1.02 -1.87
CA ILE A 30 1.38 1.67 -3.08
C ILE A 30 1.70 3.16 -3.07
N GLU A 31 1.44 3.86 -1.97
CA GLU A 31 1.70 5.29 -1.85
C GLU A 31 3.21 5.58 -2.00
N ARG A 32 4.05 4.81 -1.31
CA ARG A 32 5.52 4.95 -1.37
C ARG A 32 6.05 4.80 -2.80
N VAL A 33 5.58 3.81 -3.55
CA VAL A 33 6.03 3.60 -4.94
C VAL A 33 5.52 4.72 -5.86
N HIS A 34 4.28 5.20 -5.68
CA HIS A 34 3.78 6.36 -6.41
C HIS A 34 4.66 7.60 -6.22
N TRP A 35 5.02 7.91 -4.97
CA TRP A 35 5.91 9.04 -4.67
C TRP A 35 7.27 8.89 -5.33
N ARG A 36 7.84 7.68 -5.31
CA ARG A 36 9.13 7.42 -5.98
C ARG A 36 9.06 7.61 -7.49
N ILE A 37 7.96 7.21 -8.14
CA ILE A 37 7.77 7.45 -9.58
C ILE A 37 7.71 8.96 -9.84
N LEU A 38 6.90 9.69 -9.07
CA LEU A 38 6.70 11.14 -9.23
C LEU A 38 8.01 11.92 -9.06
N LEU A 39 8.85 11.51 -8.10
CA LEU A 39 10.09 12.20 -7.76
C LEU A 39 11.30 11.74 -8.59
N SER A 40 11.22 10.61 -9.29
CA SER A 40 12.32 10.13 -10.11
C SER A 40 12.43 10.93 -11.41
N ALA A 41 13.64 11.35 -11.75
CA ALA A 41 13.96 11.96 -13.05
C ALA A 41 14.48 10.94 -14.07
N ASP A 42 14.67 9.67 -13.67
CA ASP A 42 15.18 8.60 -14.51
C ASP A 42 14.02 7.77 -15.09
N MET A 43 13.90 7.76 -16.42
CA MET A 43 12.85 7.03 -17.13
C MET A 43 12.97 5.50 -16.96
N GLU A 44 14.18 4.96 -16.81
CA GLU A 44 14.38 3.53 -16.56
C GLU A 44 13.93 3.17 -15.15
N GLU A 45 14.27 3.99 -14.16
CA GLU A 45 13.80 3.81 -12.78
C GLU A 45 12.27 3.91 -12.72
N GLN A 46 11.67 4.92 -13.35
CA GLN A 46 10.22 5.05 -13.43
C GLN A 46 9.56 3.81 -14.06
N ALA A 47 10.15 3.24 -15.12
CA ALA A 47 9.63 2.04 -15.76
C ALA A 47 9.69 0.81 -14.85
N VAL A 48 10.75 0.65 -14.05
CA VAL A 48 10.87 -0.43 -13.06
C VAL A 48 9.85 -0.23 -11.94
N LEU A 49 9.75 0.98 -11.38
CA LEU A 49 8.79 1.31 -10.33
C LEU A 49 7.34 1.11 -10.79
N ALA A 50 7.01 1.48 -12.02
CA ALA A 50 5.68 1.24 -12.60
C ALA A 50 5.36 -0.26 -12.72
N ARG A 51 6.35 -1.12 -13.00
CA ARG A 51 6.15 -2.59 -12.99
C ARG A 51 5.93 -3.11 -11.58
N ILE A 52 6.69 -2.61 -10.61
CA ILE A 52 6.52 -2.96 -9.19
C ILE A 52 5.12 -2.59 -8.72
N LEU A 53 4.67 -1.37 -9.02
CA LEU A 53 3.33 -0.89 -8.68
C LEU A 53 2.24 -1.84 -9.19
N ARG A 54 2.31 -2.27 -10.45
CA ARG A 54 1.33 -3.22 -11.01
C ARG A 54 1.31 -4.56 -10.27
N VAL A 55 2.46 -5.04 -9.80
CA VAL A 55 2.53 -6.27 -8.99
C VAL A 55 1.82 -6.08 -7.66
N ILE A 56 2.03 -4.93 -7.02
CA ILE A 56 1.40 -4.58 -5.74
C ILE A 56 -0.11 -4.41 -5.89
N GLU A 57 -0.56 -3.67 -6.90
CA GLU A 57 -1.99 -3.47 -7.20
C GLU A 57 -2.69 -4.80 -7.48
N ARG A 58 -2.03 -5.71 -8.21
CA ARG A 58 -2.55 -7.06 -8.44
C ARG A 58 -2.64 -7.87 -7.14
N ALA A 59 -1.69 -7.71 -6.23
CA ALA A 59 -1.74 -8.32 -4.91
C ALA A 59 -2.88 -7.75 -4.05
N ASP A 60 -3.23 -6.46 -4.20
CA ASP A 60 -4.39 -5.88 -3.53
C ASP A 60 -5.71 -6.43 -4.08
N GLN A 61 -5.82 -6.54 -5.40
CA GLN A 61 -7.01 -7.12 -6.05
C GLN A 61 -7.24 -8.59 -5.69
N SER A 62 -6.18 -9.35 -5.46
CA SER A 62 -6.27 -10.77 -5.05
C SER A 62 -6.41 -10.95 -3.54
N ARG A 63 -6.42 -9.86 -2.76
CA ARG A 63 -6.40 -9.90 -1.32
C ARG A 63 -7.70 -10.49 -0.76
N PRO A 64 -7.64 -11.57 0.04
CA PRO A 64 -8.82 -12.14 0.68
C PRO A 64 -9.53 -11.11 1.57
N LYS A 65 -10.86 -11.18 1.67
CA LYS A 65 -11.66 -10.32 2.56
C LYS A 65 -11.29 -10.50 4.05
N GLU A 66 -10.75 -11.65 4.41
CA GLU A 66 -10.30 -12.00 5.77
C GLU A 66 -8.82 -11.69 6.02
N TYR A 67 -8.09 -11.23 5.00
CA TYR A 67 -6.68 -10.89 5.16
C TYR A 67 -6.51 -9.89 6.31
N GLY A 68 -5.57 -10.15 7.21
CA GLY A 68 -5.22 -9.24 8.29
C GLY A 68 -6.27 -9.09 9.39
N ARG A 69 -7.37 -9.86 9.32
CA ARG A 69 -8.29 -10.02 10.46
C ARG A 69 -7.73 -11.10 11.39
N SER A 70 -7.74 -10.84 12.70
CA SER A 70 -7.61 -11.91 13.69
C SER A 70 -8.69 -12.95 13.44
N LYS A 71 -8.31 -14.23 13.40
CA LYS A 71 -9.26 -15.32 13.65
C LYS A 71 -9.90 -15.01 15.00
N GLN A 72 -11.18 -14.62 15.01
CA GLN A 72 -11.93 -14.49 16.25
C GLN A 72 -11.95 -15.89 16.88
N SER A 73 -11.27 -16.04 18.01
CA SER A 73 -11.36 -17.21 18.88
C SER A 73 -12.61 -17.15 19.73
#